data_AF-A0A540V9K1-F1
#
_entry.id   AF-A0A540V9K1-F1
#
_cell.length_a   1.000
_cell.length_b   1.000
_cell.length_c   1.000
_cell.angle_alpha   90.00
_cell.angle_beta   90.00
_cell.angle_gamma   90.00
#
_symmetry.space_group_name_H-M   'P 1'
#
loop_
_entity.id
_entity.type
_entity.pdbx_description
1 polymer ?
#
loop_
_entity_poly.entity_id
_entity_poly.type
_entity_poly.pdbx_seq_one_letter_code
_entity_poly.pdbx_strand_id
1 'polypeptide(L)'
;MSKSERFPSYASCVANALSASRQPLSVDALLAKVASQRPLGKSARSAVYRAINQLFQAVPVAPGRYGWLSHLLANTWYRHTLNNDELRRGFLLLDELEHIAFFPQFFQAYRPDDRVLTVELWGGPTVQAVAAIEHKTWSLRLGSDFVAWIEEQGGQSRDDIIIGVVDSIAGHYTMRLQPSESRDEQAIQHRNIQLALLAEEIVAEDRRTRLAMPTWELAARLIGRGCYSDPTPPDDLHYVLQEYSMLRLTQDMGYTLDLSGLEEDRDFREVAPNSAGRLPGVTYSRQPAEENLETDEDWIAAVDALEDLVDELDSDFQDYRDFQDEAQADADTCPVYEEYVSNFHAARRPGVPLSHEDYHLLEAELETLISLEYEFGRLLPEQQQRKEELANRLFIDPESLMNADWDYPDYPDYPDDDESPFWKN
;
A
#
# COMPACT_ATOMS: atom_id res chain seq x y z
N MET A 1 -13.33 48.96 21.59
CA MET A 1 -12.12 48.16 21.80
C MET A 1 -12.37 46.80 21.16
N SER A 2 -12.13 46.74 19.84
CA SER A 2 -11.07 45.95 19.18
C SER A 2 -11.32 44.45 19.26
N LYS A 3 -11.75 43.89 18.13
CA LYS A 3 -11.93 42.46 17.85
C LYS A 3 -10.75 41.68 18.43
N SER A 4 -11.02 40.67 19.27
CA SER A 4 -10.03 39.67 19.68
C SER A 4 -9.30 39.18 18.43
N GLU A 5 -8.02 39.50 18.29
CA GLU A 5 -7.17 38.91 17.26
C GLU A 5 -7.10 37.41 17.55
N ARG A 6 -7.89 36.64 16.79
CA ARG A 6 -7.95 35.20 16.93
C ARG A 6 -6.66 34.64 16.37
N PHE A 7 -5.73 34.29 17.25
CA PHE A 7 -4.46 33.70 16.85
C PHE A 7 -4.67 32.44 15.99
N PRO A 8 -3.79 32.17 15.01
CA PRO A 8 -3.85 30.97 14.20
C PRO A 8 -3.74 29.70 15.07
N SER A 9 -4.37 28.62 14.61
CA SER A 9 -4.29 27.32 15.27
C SER A 9 -2.84 26.81 15.29
N TYR A 10 -2.50 25.91 16.23
CA TYR A 10 -1.16 25.29 16.24
C TYR A 10 -0.90 24.51 14.94
N ALA A 11 -1.90 23.81 14.41
CA ALA A 11 -1.82 23.12 13.12
C ALA A 11 -1.45 24.07 11.97
N SER A 12 -2.14 25.21 11.85
CA SER A 12 -1.83 26.22 10.83
C SER A 12 -0.42 26.80 10.99
N CYS A 13 0.02 27.06 12.23
CA CYS A 13 1.37 27.58 12.49
C CYS A 13 2.45 26.55 12.12
N VAL A 14 2.24 25.27 12.47
CA VAL A 14 3.16 24.17 12.16
C VAL A 14 3.21 23.90 10.65
N ALA A 15 2.06 23.84 9.99
CA ALA A 15 1.97 23.70 8.54
C ALA A 15 2.73 24.82 7.83
N ASN A 16 2.49 26.09 8.18
CA ASN A 16 3.22 27.23 7.61
C ASN A 16 4.72 27.17 7.89
N ALA A 17 5.12 26.73 9.08
CA ALA A 17 6.53 26.62 9.46
C ALA A 17 7.27 25.54 8.66
N LEU A 18 6.63 24.38 8.46
CA LEU A 18 7.19 23.25 7.70
C LEU A 18 7.13 23.50 6.19
N SER A 19 6.00 23.96 5.66
CA SER A 19 5.85 24.21 4.21
C SER A 19 6.76 25.34 3.71
N ALA A 20 7.11 26.31 4.55
CA ALA A 20 8.08 27.34 4.21
C ALA A 20 9.55 26.89 4.33
N SER A 21 9.81 25.71 4.92
CA SER A 21 11.16 25.20 5.17
C SER A 21 11.52 24.08 4.21
N ARG A 22 12.53 24.30 3.37
CA ARG A 22 13.10 23.25 2.50
C ARG A 22 13.83 22.14 3.25
N GLN A 23 14.15 22.38 4.52
CA GLN A 23 14.90 21.44 5.36
C GLN A 23 14.02 20.98 6.54
N PRO A 24 14.17 19.73 6.99
CA PRO A 24 13.43 19.23 8.14
C PRO A 24 13.71 20.05 9.41
N LEU A 25 12.67 20.30 10.20
CA LEU A 25 12.73 21.09 11.42
C LEU A 25 12.62 20.20 12.66
N SER A 26 13.35 20.54 13.71
CA SER A 26 13.15 19.94 15.03
C SER A 26 11.92 20.53 15.71
N VAL A 27 11.38 19.82 16.71
CA VAL A 27 10.25 20.33 17.54
C VAL A 27 10.59 21.66 18.20
N ASP A 28 11.83 21.86 18.64
CA ASP A 28 12.25 23.13 19.25
C ASP A 28 12.31 24.28 18.24
N ALA A 29 12.73 24.01 17.00
CA ALA A 29 12.69 24.98 15.91
C ALA A 29 11.25 25.32 15.50
N LEU A 30 10.35 24.35 15.51
CA LEU A 30 8.92 24.57 15.30
C LEU A 30 8.34 25.45 16.41
N LEU A 31 8.64 25.17 17.68
CA LEU A 31 8.21 26.00 18.80
C LEU A 31 8.68 27.45 18.67
N ALA A 32 9.93 27.68 18.25
CA ALA A 32 10.46 29.01 18.00
C ALA A 32 9.71 29.75 16.88
N LYS A 33 9.37 29.05 15.78
CA LYS A 33 8.57 29.61 14.66
C LYS A 33 7.10 29.82 15.02
N VAL A 34 6.55 29.03 15.93
CA VAL A 34 5.18 29.21 16.44
C VAL A 34 5.12 30.39 17.42
N ALA A 35 6.16 30.59 18.24
CA ALA A 35 6.25 31.69 19.19
C ALA A 35 6.20 33.08 18.54
N SER A 36 6.67 33.20 17.29
CA SER A 36 6.59 34.46 16.54
C SER A 36 5.19 34.76 15.99
N GLN A 37 4.30 33.76 15.94
CA GLN A 37 2.94 33.88 15.38
C GLN A 37 1.86 33.90 16.47
N ARG A 38 2.16 33.34 17.65
CA ARG A 38 1.23 33.27 18.79
C ARG A 38 1.95 33.13 20.13
N PRO A 39 1.34 33.60 21.24
CA PRO A 39 1.86 33.33 22.58
C PRO A 39 1.93 31.83 22.89
N LEU A 40 3.03 31.38 23.49
CA LEU A 40 3.21 30.00 23.92
C LEU A 40 2.70 29.80 25.35
N GLY A 41 1.88 28.77 25.54
CA GLY A 41 1.45 28.29 26.87
C GLY A 41 2.29 27.10 27.35
N LYS A 42 2.08 26.67 28.60
CA LYS A 42 2.77 25.50 29.20
C LYS A 42 2.59 24.20 28.41
N SER A 43 1.49 24.06 27.66
CA SER A 43 1.16 22.90 26.82
C SER A 43 1.54 23.06 25.34
N ALA A 44 2.31 24.09 24.97
CA ALA A 44 2.65 24.37 23.57
C ALA A 44 3.36 23.20 22.88
N ARG A 45 4.28 22.52 23.58
CA ARG A 45 4.99 21.36 23.03
C ARG A 45 4.05 20.22 22.68
N SER A 46 3.17 19.84 23.61
CA SER A 46 2.15 18.81 23.37
C SER A 46 1.18 19.21 22.26
N ALA A 47 0.83 20.50 22.16
CA ALA A 47 -0.01 21.01 21.07
C ALA A 47 0.69 20.96 19.71
N VAL A 48 2.00 21.20 19.64
CA VAL A 48 2.81 21.03 18.42
C VAL A 48 2.87 19.56 18.00
N TYR A 49 3.10 18.62 18.93
CA TYR A 49 3.05 17.18 18.60
C TYR A 49 1.66 16.76 18.09
N ARG A 50 0.59 17.25 18.73
CA ARG A 50 -0.78 16.98 18.28
C ARG A 50 -1.03 17.53 16.87
N ALA A 51 -0.53 18.74 16.59
CA ALA A 51 -0.61 19.35 15.27
C ALA A 51 0.17 18.57 14.21
N ILE A 52 1.38 18.10 14.53
CA ILE A 52 2.18 17.26 13.63
C ILE A 52 1.41 15.97 13.28
N ASN A 53 0.84 15.30 14.28
CA ASN A 53 0.09 14.06 14.06
C ASN A 53 -1.21 14.24 13.24
N GLN A 54 -1.72 15.47 13.12
CA GLN A 54 -2.90 15.80 12.31
C GLN A 54 -2.56 16.17 10.86
N LEU A 55 -1.29 16.41 10.55
CA LEU A 55 -0.85 16.86 9.24
C LEU A 55 -0.17 15.70 8.53
N PHE A 56 -0.83 15.15 7.51
CA PHE A 56 -0.24 14.11 6.67
C PHE A 56 1.09 14.57 6.04
N GLN A 57 1.15 15.84 5.62
CA GLN A 57 2.36 16.44 5.06
C GLN A 57 3.51 16.57 6.08
N ALA A 58 3.27 16.45 7.38
CA ALA A 58 4.31 16.54 8.39
C ALA A 58 4.94 15.16 8.66
N VAL A 59 5.93 14.82 7.84
CA VAL A 59 6.52 13.48 7.82
C VAL A 59 7.74 13.40 8.75
N PRO A 60 7.86 12.37 9.62
CA PRO A 60 9.04 12.17 10.43
C PRO A 60 10.24 11.74 9.56
N VAL A 61 11.39 12.39 9.76
CA VAL A 61 12.64 12.05 9.04
C VAL A 61 13.71 11.46 9.96
N ALA A 62 13.62 11.79 11.25
CA ALA A 62 14.50 11.33 12.32
C ALA A 62 13.81 11.59 13.68
N PRO A 63 14.28 11.02 14.79
CA PRO A 63 13.68 11.26 16.11
C PRO A 63 13.54 12.76 16.43
N GLY A 64 12.29 13.22 16.57
CA GLY A 64 11.96 14.62 16.88
C GLY A 64 12.22 15.63 15.74
N ARG A 65 12.42 15.17 14.50
CA ARG A 65 12.56 16.00 13.30
C ARG A 65 11.54 15.64 12.24
N TYR A 66 10.96 16.66 11.62
CA TYR A 66 9.87 16.53 10.67
C TYR A 66 10.13 17.38 9.44
N GLY A 67 9.87 16.81 8.26
CA GLY A 67 9.89 17.52 6.99
C GLY A 67 8.46 17.74 6.48
N TRP A 68 8.34 18.55 5.43
CA TRP A 68 7.12 18.69 4.66
C TRP A 68 7.18 17.75 3.46
N LEU A 69 6.23 16.83 3.32
CA LEU A 69 6.25 15.74 2.33
C LEU A 69 6.58 16.23 0.92
N SER A 70 5.94 17.30 0.46
CA SER A 70 6.21 17.85 -0.88
C SER A 70 7.67 18.28 -1.07
N HIS A 71 8.35 18.77 -0.02
CA HIS A 71 9.79 19.07 -0.09
C HIS A 71 10.66 17.82 -0.01
N LEU A 72 10.22 16.79 0.71
CA LEU A 72 10.95 15.53 0.86
C LEU A 72 10.95 14.68 -0.41
N LEU A 73 9.93 14.84 -1.25
CA LEU A 73 9.84 14.21 -2.56
C LEU A 73 10.88 14.75 -3.56
N ALA A 74 11.53 15.89 -3.31
CA ALA A 74 12.50 16.42 -4.26
C ALA A 74 13.71 15.49 -4.40
N ASN A 75 14.05 15.12 -5.63
CA ASN A 75 15.11 14.18 -5.99
C ASN A 75 14.87 12.73 -5.52
N THR A 76 13.62 12.31 -5.41
CA THR A 76 13.29 10.89 -5.24
C THR A 76 13.03 10.19 -6.58
N TRP A 77 13.22 8.88 -6.59
CA TRP A 77 13.08 8.02 -7.75
C TRP A 77 12.17 6.83 -7.44
N TYR A 78 11.29 6.49 -8.37
CA TYR A 78 10.32 5.39 -8.27
C TYR A 78 10.38 4.52 -9.52
N ARG A 79 9.99 3.25 -9.39
CA ARG A 79 9.88 2.29 -10.48
C ARG A 79 8.41 1.95 -10.68
N HIS A 80 7.97 2.11 -11.91
CA HIS A 80 6.64 1.72 -12.36
C HIS A 80 6.79 0.67 -13.47
N THR A 81 6.23 -0.52 -13.31
CA THR A 81 6.32 -1.58 -14.33
C THR A 81 5.13 -1.48 -15.26
N LEU A 82 5.38 -1.30 -16.56
CA LEU A 82 4.34 -1.06 -17.57
C LEU A 82 3.52 -2.31 -17.87
N ASN A 83 2.19 -2.17 -17.84
CA ASN A 83 1.27 -3.14 -18.41
C ASN A 83 0.90 -2.82 -19.88
N ASN A 84 0.19 -3.74 -20.54
CA ASN A 84 -0.17 -3.57 -21.95
C ASN A 84 -1.15 -2.41 -22.20
N ASP A 85 -2.00 -2.10 -21.22
CA ASP A 85 -3.05 -1.09 -21.35
C ASP A 85 -2.49 0.31 -21.23
N GLU A 86 -1.60 0.53 -20.27
CA GLU A 86 -0.83 1.76 -20.07
C GLU A 86 -0.04 2.15 -21.32
N LEU A 87 0.63 1.17 -21.93
CA LEU A 87 1.37 1.33 -23.17
C LEU A 87 0.50 1.78 -24.33
N ARG A 88 -0.69 1.19 -24.48
CA ARG A 88 -1.57 1.47 -25.62
C ARG A 88 -2.37 2.75 -25.45
N ARG A 89 -2.79 3.04 -24.22
CA ARG A 89 -3.74 4.12 -23.91
C ARG A 89 -3.06 5.38 -23.38
N GLY A 90 -1.79 5.31 -23.00
CA GLY A 90 -0.98 6.47 -22.62
C GLY A 90 -1.33 7.02 -21.24
N PHE A 91 -1.48 6.13 -20.26
CA PHE A 91 -1.62 6.47 -18.85
C PHE A 91 -0.73 5.55 -18.00
N LEU A 92 -0.54 5.89 -16.72
CA LEU A 92 0.03 5.00 -15.69
C LEU A 92 -1.01 4.83 -14.59
N LEU A 93 -1.32 3.61 -14.18
CA LEU A 93 -2.07 3.33 -12.96
C LEU A 93 -1.17 3.63 -11.77
N LEU A 94 -1.70 4.31 -10.77
CA LEU A 94 -0.91 4.76 -9.63
C LEU A 94 -1.27 3.91 -8.42
N ASP A 95 -0.26 3.25 -7.85
CA ASP A 95 -0.32 2.73 -6.48
C ASP A 95 -0.32 3.90 -5.46
N GLU A 96 -0.45 3.61 -4.17
CA GLU A 96 -0.45 4.66 -3.15
C GLU A 96 0.87 5.45 -3.08
N LEU A 97 2.00 4.81 -3.39
CA LEU A 97 3.32 5.43 -3.35
C LEU A 97 3.48 6.46 -4.47
N GLU A 98 3.15 6.09 -5.70
CA GLU A 98 3.17 6.91 -6.90
C GLU A 98 2.10 8.00 -6.80
N HIS A 99 0.92 7.68 -6.26
CA HIS A 99 -0.11 8.67 -6.00
C HIS A 99 0.39 9.74 -5.01
N ILE A 100 1.12 9.36 -3.96
CA ILE A 100 1.78 10.32 -3.06
C ILE A 100 2.83 11.15 -3.81
N ALA A 101 3.62 10.54 -4.70
CA ALA A 101 4.65 11.23 -5.44
C ALA A 101 4.08 12.28 -6.40
N PHE A 102 3.00 11.95 -7.11
CA PHE A 102 2.34 12.83 -8.09
C PHE A 102 1.29 13.76 -7.50
N PHE A 103 0.69 13.45 -6.35
CA PHE A 103 -0.38 14.25 -5.73
C PHE A 103 -0.24 14.28 -4.20
N PRO A 104 0.88 14.82 -3.66
CA PRO A 104 1.20 14.72 -2.23
C PRO A 104 0.17 15.40 -1.31
N GLN A 105 -0.62 16.34 -1.83
CA GLN A 105 -1.65 17.05 -1.06
C GLN A 105 -2.94 16.25 -0.89
N PHE A 106 -3.17 15.21 -1.70
CA PHE A 106 -4.41 14.46 -1.71
C PHE A 106 -4.77 13.93 -0.32
N PHE A 107 -3.88 13.14 0.31
CA PHE A 107 -4.14 12.53 1.62
C PHE A 107 -4.22 13.51 2.80
N GLN A 108 -3.95 14.81 2.57
CA GLN A 108 -4.19 15.84 3.59
C GLN A 108 -5.66 16.30 3.63
N ALA A 109 -6.33 16.31 2.46
CA ALA A 109 -7.67 16.86 2.30
C ALA A 109 -8.68 15.86 1.73
N TYR A 110 -8.23 14.70 1.26
CA TYR A 110 -8.96 13.71 0.47
C TYR A 110 -9.76 14.38 -0.65
N ARG A 111 -9.07 15.24 -1.40
CA ARG A 111 -9.65 15.98 -2.53
C ARG A 111 -8.79 15.77 -3.76
N PRO A 112 -9.41 15.51 -4.92
CA PRO A 112 -8.71 15.48 -6.20
C PRO A 112 -7.89 16.76 -6.40
N ASP A 113 -6.66 16.60 -6.88
CA ASP A 113 -5.80 17.71 -7.28
C ASP A 113 -5.97 17.93 -8.79
N ASP A 114 -6.49 19.08 -9.19
CA ASP A 114 -6.78 19.43 -10.58
C ASP A 114 -5.56 20.00 -11.32
N ARG A 115 -4.38 19.93 -10.69
CA ARG A 115 -3.13 20.41 -11.27
C ARG A 115 -2.76 19.64 -12.55
N VAL A 116 -2.20 20.39 -13.48
CA VAL A 116 -1.52 19.83 -14.66
C VAL A 116 -0.04 19.68 -14.33
N LEU A 117 0.47 18.47 -14.43
CA LEU A 117 1.88 18.14 -14.23
C LEU A 117 2.65 18.33 -15.53
N THR A 118 3.91 18.73 -15.41
CA THR A 118 4.87 18.77 -16.52
C THR A 118 5.84 17.61 -16.37
N VAL A 119 5.87 16.73 -17.37
CA VAL A 119 6.69 15.53 -17.37
C VAL A 119 7.69 15.57 -18.53
N GLU A 120 8.97 15.59 -18.23
CA GLU A 120 10.04 15.48 -19.23
C GLU A 120 10.31 14.00 -19.51
N LEU A 121 10.03 13.55 -20.74
CA LEU A 121 10.37 12.21 -21.20
C LEU A 121 11.83 12.23 -21.65
N TRP A 122 12.67 11.38 -21.06
CA TRP A 122 14.11 11.43 -21.30
C TRP A 122 14.43 11.06 -22.74
N GLY A 123 15.11 11.96 -23.45
CA GLY A 123 15.37 11.83 -24.88
C GLY A 123 14.14 12.07 -25.78
N GLY A 124 13.03 12.50 -25.21
CA GLY A 124 11.75 12.74 -25.89
C GLY A 124 11.17 14.13 -25.62
N PRO A 125 9.86 14.33 -25.87
CA PRO A 125 9.18 15.59 -25.62
C PRO A 125 8.88 15.80 -24.13
N THR A 126 8.55 17.04 -23.77
CA THR A 126 7.89 17.35 -22.50
C THR A 126 6.38 17.27 -22.69
N VAL A 127 5.70 16.45 -21.88
CA VAL A 127 4.26 16.24 -21.93
C VAL A 127 3.56 16.87 -20.73
N GLN A 128 2.27 17.14 -20.90
CA GLN A 128 1.39 17.58 -19.81
C GLN A 128 0.59 16.38 -19.32
N ALA A 129 0.51 16.19 -18.01
CA ALA A 129 -0.17 15.06 -17.42
C ALA A 129 -1.21 15.50 -16.39
N VAL A 130 -2.31 14.75 -16.27
CA VAL A 130 -3.41 15.06 -15.37
C VAL A 130 -3.85 13.82 -14.62
N ALA A 131 -4.36 14.02 -13.40
CA ALA A 131 -5.02 12.96 -12.65
C ALA A 131 -6.29 12.52 -13.38
N ALA A 132 -6.53 11.22 -13.43
CA ALA A 132 -7.79 10.63 -13.87
C ALA A 132 -8.09 9.36 -13.08
N ILE A 133 -9.30 8.84 -13.23
CA ILE A 133 -9.68 7.52 -12.71
C ILE A 133 -9.82 6.59 -13.92
N GLU A 134 -9.06 5.50 -13.91
CA GLU A 134 -9.12 4.42 -14.90
C GLU A 134 -9.29 3.13 -14.12
N HIS A 135 -10.25 2.27 -14.50
CA HIS A 135 -10.51 0.99 -13.81
C HIS A 135 -10.73 1.10 -12.31
N LYS A 136 -11.39 2.17 -11.85
CA LYS A 136 -11.56 2.47 -10.42
C LYS A 136 -10.23 2.62 -9.68
N THR A 137 -9.16 3.01 -10.36
CA THR A 137 -7.86 3.32 -9.75
C THR A 137 -7.39 4.69 -10.22
N TRP A 138 -6.67 5.40 -9.35
CA TRP A 138 -6.07 6.66 -9.75
C TRP A 138 -5.03 6.41 -10.84
N SER A 139 -4.98 7.31 -11.81
CA SER A 139 -4.07 7.21 -12.95
C SER A 139 -3.48 8.57 -13.31
N LEU A 140 -2.31 8.55 -13.93
CA LEU A 140 -1.68 9.70 -14.55
C LEU A 140 -1.82 9.59 -16.07
N ARG A 141 -2.71 10.38 -16.66
CA ARG A 141 -2.86 10.43 -18.13
C ARG A 141 -1.77 11.28 -18.76
N LEU A 142 -0.94 10.68 -19.60
CA LEU A 142 0.19 11.30 -20.30
C LEU A 142 -0.11 11.58 -21.79
N GLY A 143 -1.05 10.82 -22.37
CA GLY A 143 -1.55 11.00 -23.73
C GLY A 143 -0.69 10.35 -24.82
N SER A 144 -1.02 10.67 -26.08
CA SER A 144 -0.43 10.02 -27.27
C SER A 144 1.08 10.27 -27.43
N ASP A 145 1.58 11.41 -26.96
CA ASP A 145 3.00 11.77 -27.06
C ASP A 145 3.86 10.82 -26.22
N PHE A 146 3.34 10.34 -25.09
CA PHE A 146 4.00 9.31 -24.28
C PHE A 146 4.01 7.96 -24.99
N VAL A 147 2.88 7.53 -25.58
CA VAL A 147 2.79 6.28 -26.36
C VAL A 147 3.81 6.29 -27.50
N ALA A 148 3.84 7.37 -28.28
CA ALA A 148 4.80 7.52 -29.38
C ALA A 148 6.25 7.48 -28.88
N TRP A 149 6.56 8.12 -27.76
CA TRP A 149 7.89 8.06 -27.16
C TRP A 149 8.28 6.64 -26.75
N ILE A 150 7.38 5.87 -26.12
CA ILE A 150 7.66 4.46 -25.77
C ILE A 150 7.93 3.63 -27.03
N GLU A 151 7.08 3.76 -28.06
CA GLU A 151 7.24 3.04 -29.33
C GLU A 151 8.58 3.37 -30.00
N GLU A 152 8.98 4.64 -30.02
CA GLU A 152 10.26 5.10 -30.58
C GLU A 152 11.47 4.52 -29.82
N GLN A 153 11.35 4.34 -28.51
CA GLN A 153 12.38 3.69 -27.68
C GLN A 153 12.33 2.15 -27.77
N GLY A 154 11.33 1.58 -28.45
CA GLY A 154 11.12 0.14 -28.56
C GLY A 154 10.67 -0.52 -27.26
N GLY A 155 10.01 0.24 -26.37
CA GLY A 155 9.53 -0.28 -25.10
C GLY A 155 8.40 -1.28 -25.25
N GLN A 156 8.33 -2.21 -24.30
CA GLN A 156 7.39 -3.31 -24.27
C GLN A 156 6.71 -3.40 -22.90
N SER A 157 5.69 -4.25 -22.80
CA SER A 157 5.13 -4.56 -21.48
C SER A 157 6.20 -5.22 -20.62
N ARG A 158 6.12 -4.97 -19.30
CA ARG A 158 7.10 -5.37 -18.28
C ARG A 158 8.43 -4.61 -18.31
N ASP A 159 8.61 -3.68 -19.24
CA ASP A 159 9.65 -2.67 -19.07
C ASP A 159 9.24 -1.68 -17.98
N ASP A 160 10.23 -1.03 -17.37
CA ASP A 160 9.97 -0.10 -16.28
C ASP A 160 10.05 1.35 -16.76
N ILE A 161 9.18 2.18 -16.23
CA ILE A 161 9.37 3.63 -16.19
C ILE A 161 10.01 3.99 -14.86
N ILE A 162 11.18 4.62 -14.94
CA ILE A 162 11.80 5.24 -13.78
C ILE A 162 11.35 6.68 -13.69
N ILE A 163 10.58 6.97 -12.65
CA ILE A 163 9.98 8.27 -12.36
C ILE A 163 10.93 9.03 -11.43
N GLY A 164 11.42 10.18 -11.88
CA GLY A 164 12.21 11.11 -11.07
C GLY A 164 11.39 12.34 -10.69
N VAL A 165 11.39 12.70 -9.42
CA VAL A 165 10.69 13.90 -8.93
C VAL A 165 11.65 15.09 -8.86
N VAL A 166 11.46 16.06 -9.75
CA VAL A 166 12.32 17.26 -9.81
C VAL A 166 11.82 18.33 -8.85
N ASP A 167 10.54 18.67 -8.94
CA ASP A 167 9.87 19.63 -8.04
C ASP A 167 8.39 19.23 -7.90
N SER A 168 8.06 18.55 -6.80
CA SER A 168 6.70 18.08 -6.55
C SER A 168 5.69 19.22 -6.34
N ILE A 169 6.16 20.42 -5.94
CA ILE A 169 5.30 21.58 -5.68
C ILE A 169 4.95 22.27 -6.99
N ALA A 170 5.95 22.46 -7.86
CA ALA A 170 5.73 22.98 -9.21
C ALA A 170 5.07 21.94 -10.15
N GLY A 171 5.04 20.67 -9.74
CA GLY A 171 4.49 19.59 -10.55
C GLY A 171 5.42 19.16 -11.68
N HIS A 172 6.73 19.21 -11.47
CA HIS A 172 7.75 18.87 -12.47
C HIS A 172 8.37 17.51 -12.19
N TYR A 173 8.32 16.63 -13.19
CA TYR A 173 8.78 15.25 -13.11
C TYR A 173 9.59 14.89 -14.36
N THR A 174 10.39 13.84 -14.25
CA THR A 174 11.13 13.23 -15.35
C THR A 174 10.79 11.76 -15.43
N MET A 175 10.72 11.20 -16.64
CA MET A 175 10.53 9.76 -16.84
C MET A 175 11.59 9.23 -17.79
N ARG A 176 12.15 8.05 -17.49
CA ARG A 176 12.95 7.28 -18.45
C ARG A 176 12.44 5.86 -18.54
N LEU A 177 12.51 5.31 -19.75
CA LEU A 177 12.30 3.89 -19.97
C LEU A 177 13.56 3.13 -19.54
N GLN A 178 13.35 2.04 -18.80
CA GLN A 178 14.35 1.04 -18.50
C GLN A 178 13.86 -0.31 -19.03
N PRO A 179 14.43 -0.80 -20.14
CA PRO A 179 14.14 -2.13 -20.64
C PRO A 179 14.43 -3.19 -19.57
N SER A 180 13.58 -4.20 -19.48
CA SER A 180 13.71 -5.31 -18.54
C SER A 180 15.09 -6.00 -18.61
N GLU A 181 15.64 -6.20 -19.81
CA GLU A 181 16.97 -6.79 -20.02
C GLU A 181 18.13 -5.91 -19.49
N SER A 182 17.89 -4.62 -19.29
CA SER A 182 18.89 -3.66 -18.81
C SER A 182 18.84 -3.44 -17.29
N ARG A 183 17.98 -4.17 -16.58
CA ARG A 183 17.84 -4.10 -15.13
C ARG A 183 19.12 -4.61 -14.46
N ASP A 184 19.62 -3.84 -13.49
CA ASP A 184 20.67 -4.31 -12.58
C ASP A 184 19.99 -5.03 -11.42
N GLU A 185 19.69 -6.31 -11.63
CA GLU A 185 18.95 -7.14 -10.66
C GLU A 185 19.66 -7.23 -9.29
N GLN A 186 21.00 -7.21 -9.27
CA GLN A 186 21.74 -7.25 -8.02
C GLN A 186 21.58 -5.94 -7.23
N ALA A 187 21.69 -4.80 -7.92
CA ALA A 187 21.46 -3.51 -7.28
C ALA A 187 20.01 -3.37 -6.82
N ILE A 188 19.04 -3.74 -7.66
CA ILE A 188 17.60 -3.68 -7.33
C ILE A 188 17.28 -4.56 -6.13
N GLN A 189 17.75 -5.80 -6.10
CA GLN A 189 17.56 -6.70 -4.95
C GLN A 189 18.11 -6.09 -3.65
N HIS A 190 19.29 -5.44 -3.71
CA HIS A 190 19.84 -4.75 -2.55
C HIS A 190 18.94 -3.60 -2.08
N ARG A 191 18.35 -2.84 -3.01
CA ARG A 191 17.38 -1.79 -2.69
C ARG A 191 16.10 -2.36 -2.09
N ASN A 192 15.59 -3.47 -2.62
CA ASN A 192 14.39 -4.16 -2.13
C ASN A 192 14.56 -4.60 -0.67
N ILE A 193 15.70 -5.23 -0.33
CA ILE A 193 16.00 -5.65 1.05
C ILE A 193 16.10 -4.43 1.98
N GLN A 194 16.73 -3.34 1.54
CA GLN A 194 16.82 -2.12 2.34
C GLN A 194 15.44 -1.51 2.62
N LEU A 195 14.56 -1.48 1.61
CA LEU A 195 13.19 -1.00 1.76
C LEU A 195 12.43 -1.87 2.77
N ALA A 196 12.49 -3.19 2.62
CA ALA A 196 11.78 -4.14 3.48
C ALA A 196 12.18 -4.00 4.95
N LEU A 197 13.49 -4.02 5.24
CA LEU A 197 13.99 -3.86 6.61
C LEU A 197 13.58 -2.50 7.22
N LEU A 198 13.59 -1.44 6.43
CA LEU A 198 13.19 -0.12 6.89
C LEU A 198 11.67 -0.05 7.13
N ALA A 199 10.86 -0.70 6.29
CA ALA A 199 9.43 -0.78 6.49
C ALA A 199 9.09 -1.54 7.78
N GLU A 200 9.74 -2.66 8.05
CA GLU A 200 9.61 -3.41 9.30
C GLU A 200 9.98 -2.56 10.52
N GLU A 201 11.11 -1.82 10.47
CA GLU A 201 11.50 -0.88 11.53
C GLU A 201 10.38 0.15 11.77
N ILE A 202 9.86 0.75 10.70
CA ILE A 202 8.83 1.79 10.77
C ILE A 202 7.53 1.26 11.39
N VAL A 203 7.10 0.06 11.00
CA VAL A 203 5.88 -0.58 11.52
C VAL A 203 6.09 -1.00 12.98
N ALA A 204 7.23 -1.59 13.32
CA ALA A 204 7.57 -1.98 14.70
C ALA A 204 7.67 -0.77 15.65
N GLU A 205 8.13 0.38 15.16
CA GLU A 205 8.21 1.62 15.91
C GLU A 205 6.84 2.31 16.09
N ASP A 206 5.78 1.85 15.43
CA ASP A 206 4.50 2.52 15.46
C ASP A 206 3.81 2.36 16.82
N ARG A 207 3.84 3.43 17.60
CA ARG A 207 3.27 3.47 18.95
C ARG A 207 1.76 3.73 18.97
N ARG A 208 1.10 3.68 17.82
CA ARG A 208 -0.34 3.88 17.69
C ARG A 208 -1.02 2.56 18.04
N THR A 209 -2.12 2.62 18.78
CA THR A 209 -2.93 1.44 19.19
C THR A 209 -3.78 0.89 18.04
N ARG A 210 -3.25 0.89 16.82
CA ARG A 210 -3.95 0.41 15.62
C ARG A 210 -3.42 -0.96 15.22
N LEU A 211 -4.29 -1.75 14.61
CA LEU A 211 -3.98 -3.13 14.19
C LEU A 211 -2.96 -3.20 13.05
N ALA A 212 -3.00 -2.21 12.14
CA ALA A 212 -2.11 -2.13 10.98
C ALA A 212 -1.77 -0.67 10.63
N MET A 213 -0.65 -0.48 9.95
CA MET A 213 -0.24 0.81 9.40
C MET A 213 -0.77 0.96 7.97
N PRO A 214 -1.59 1.99 7.67
CA PRO A 214 -2.06 2.23 6.31
C PRO A 214 -0.91 2.42 5.32
N THR A 215 -1.06 1.86 4.11
CA THR A 215 -0.04 1.88 3.04
C THR A 215 0.48 3.29 2.77
N TRP A 216 -0.42 4.26 2.60
CA TRP A 216 -0.07 5.65 2.34
C TRP A 216 0.76 6.29 3.47
N GLU A 217 0.54 5.89 4.72
CA GLU A 217 1.35 6.38 5.84
C GLU A 217 2.73 5.74 5.85
N LEU A 218 2.81 4.43 5.58
CA LEU A 218 4.07 3.72 5.45
C LEU A 218 4.93 4.31 4.31
N ALA A 219 4.34 4.51 3.14
CA ALA A 219 4.96 5.14 1.99
C ALA A 219 5.53 6.53 2.34
N ALA A 220 4.74 7.39 2.99
CA ALA A 220 5.20 8.70 3.43
C ALA A 220 6.39 8.61 4.41
N ARG A 221 6.37 7.67 5.35
CA ARG A 221 7.48 7.46 6.30
C ARG A 221 8.74 6.90 5.61
N LEU A 222 8.60 6.01 4.62
CA LEU A 222 9.72 5.52 3.80
C LEU A 222 10.38 6.67 3.01
N ILE A 223 9.58 7.56 2.43
CA ILE A 223 10.06 8.80 1.80
C ILE A 223 10.80 9.67 2.82
N GLY A 224 10.22 9.86 4.00
CA GLY A 224 10.83 10.64 5.09
C GLY A 224 12.19 10.11 5.55
N ARG A 225 12.37 8.78 5.55
CA ARG A 225 13.64 8.11 5.85
C ARG A 225 14.62 8.07 4.67
N GLY A 226 14.25 8.64 3.52
CA GLY A 226 15.11 8.80 2.35
C GLY A 226 15.26 7.54 1.49
N CYS A 227 14.35 6.57 1.63
CA CYS A 227 14.42 5.26 0.94
C CYS A 227 14.46 5.37 -0.59
N TYR A 228 13.95 6.47 -1.14
CA TYR A 228 13.84 6.69 -2.59
C TYR A 228 14.84 7.71 -3.14
N SER A 229 15.88 8.07 -2.38
CA SER A 229 16.86 9.08 -2.82
C SER A 229 17.90 8.53 -3.81
N ASP A 230 17.99 7.21 -3.95
CA ASP A 230 18.92 6.54 -4.85
C ASP A 230 18.33 6.50 -6.29
N PRO A 231 19.10 6.84 -7.34
CA PRO A 231 18.65 6.75 -8.74
C PRO A 231 18.29 5.35 -9.22
N THR A 232 18.69 4.32 -8.47
CA THR A 232 18.20 2.95 -8.62
C THR A 232 17.06 2.72 -7.63
N PRO A 233 15.79 2.93 -8.03
CA PRO A 233 14.67 2.66 -7.16
C PRO A 233 14.47 1.15 -6.95
N PRO A 234 13.91 0.75 -5.79
CA PRO A 234 13.43 -0.60 -5.56
C PRO A 234 12.28 -0.95 -6.53
N ASP A 235 11.89 -2.21 -6.53
CA ASP A 235 10.64 -2.64 -7.16
C ASP A 235 9.40 -2.08 -6.44
N ASP A 236 8.23 -2.34 -7.03
CA ASP A 236 6.90 -2.06 -6.48
C ASP A 236 6.82 -2.34 -4.97
N LEU A 237 6.21 -1.41 -4.23
CA LEU A 237 6.16 -1.44 -2.77
C LEU A 237 5.51 -2.73 -2.27
N HIS A 238 4.37 -3.10 -2.85
CA HIS A 238 3.59 -4.25 -2.40
C HIS A 238 4.35 -5.56 -2.66
N TYR A 239 4.91 -5.70 -3.86
CA TYR A 239 5.79 -6.81 -4.21
C TYR A 239 6.97 -6.93 -3.25
N VAL A 240 7.68 -5.82 -2.98
CA VAL A 240 8.85 -5.85 -2.12
C VAL A 240 8.50 -6.25 -0.70
N LEU A 241 7.43 -5.70 -0.14
CA LEU A 241 7.02 -6.03 1.22
C LEU A 241 6.52 -7.47 1.34
N GLN A 242 5.86 -8.00 0.31
CA GLN A 242 5.44 -9.39 0.32
C GLN A 242 6.63 -10.37 0.23
N GLU A 243 7.59 -10.10 -0.65
CA GLU A 243 8.69 -11.02 -0.95
C GLU A 243 9.86 -10.92 0.05
N TYR A 244 10.19 -9.71 0.50
CA TYR A 244 11.41 -9.44 1.27
C TYR A 244 11.16 -9.05 2.72
N SER A 245 9.91 -9.04 3.19
CA SER A 245 9.57 -8.63 4.56
C SER A 245 8.62 -9.60 5.29
N MET A 246 8.62 -9.47 6.61
CA MET A 246 7.68 -10.12 7.53
C MET A 246 6.35 -9.35 7.63
N LEU A 247 6.14 -8.30 6.85
CA LEU A 247 4.89 -7.55 6.84
C LEU A 247 3.84 -8.28 6.00
N ARG A 248 2.59 -8.22 6.44
CA ARG A 248 1.44 -8.70 5.68
C ARG A 248 0.43 -7.58 5.52
N LEU A 249 -0.10 -7.50 4.31
CA LEU A 249 -1.20 -6.59 4.01
C LEU A 249 -2.48 -7.25 4.54
N THR A 250 -3.09 -6.63 5.54
CA THR A 250 -4.44 -6.95 5.97
C THR A 250 -5.41 -6.15 5.11
N GLN A 251 -6.39 -6.82 4.50
CA GLN A 251 -7.41 -6.19 3.66
C GLN A 251 -7.99 -4.96 4.38
N ASP A 252 -8.04 -3.85 3.64
CA ASP A 252 -8.53 -2.51 4.03
C ASP A 252 -7.81 -1.78 5.18
N MET A 253 -6.90 -2.45 5.90
CA MET A 253 -6.27 -1.88 7.11
C MET A 253 -4.80 -1.47 6.91
N GLY A 254 -4.10 -2.09 5.97
CA GLY A 254 -2.68 -1.84 5.68
C GLY A 254 -1.75 -2.91 6.23
N TYR A 255 -0.50 -2.55 6.55
CA TYR A 255 0.56 -3.49 6.90
C TYR A 255 0.68 -3.74 8.41
N THR A 256 0.78 -5.01 8.77
CA THR A 256 1.10 -5.47 10.13
C THR A 256 2.25 -6.47 10.14
N LEU A 257 2.91 -6.64 11.28
CA LEU A 257 3.97 -7.63 11.45
C LEU A 257 3.35 -9.01 11.66
N ASP A 258 3.66 -9.93 10.75
CA ASP A 258 3.31 -11.33 10.92
C ASP A 258 4.33 -12.02 11.82
N LEU A 259 4.01 -12.09 13.11
CA LEU A 259 4.81 -12.79 14.11
C LEU A 259 4.43 -14.27 14.24
N SER A 260 3.46 -14.77 13.47
CA SER A 260 2.97 -16.16 13.59
C SER A 260 4.07 -17.18 13.29
N GLY A 261 5.02 -16.87 12.41
CA GLY A 261 6.19 -17.71 12.12
C GLY A 261 7.28 -17.72 13.21
N LEU A 262 7.19 -16.88 14.24
CA LEU A 262 8.14 -16.86 15.37
C LEU A 262 7.63 -17.60 16.61
N GLU A 263 6.37 -18.05 16.60
CA GLU A 263 5.79 -18.82 17.70
C GLU A 263 6.08 -20.33 17.56
N GLU A 264 6.21 -20.85 16.34
CA GLU A 264 6.53 -22.28 16.11
C GLU A 264 7.95 -22.69 16.56
N ASP A 265 8.87 -21.72 16.71
CA ASP A 265 10.25 -21.98 17.15
C ASP A 265 10.45 -21.85 18.69
N ARG A 266 9.38 -21.54 19.44
CA ARG A 266 9.43 -21.45 20.92
C ARG A 266 9.00 -22.71 21.66
N ASP A 267 8.43 -23.71 20.96
CA ASP A 267 7.93 -24.94 21.58
C ASP A 267 8.93 -26.12 21.65
N PHE A 268 10.20 -25.90 21.25
CA PHE A 268 11.28 -26.87 21.46
C PHE A 268 12.39 -26.33 22.36
N ARG A 269 12.11 -26.09 23.66
CA ARG A 269 13.10 -26.26 24.75
C ARG A 269 12.51 -26.13 26.18
N GLU A 270 11.59 -27.01 26.54
CA GLU A 270 11.51 -27.47 27.94
C GLU A 270 12.49 -28.62 28.17
N VAL A 271 13.75 -28.30 28.48
CA VAL A 271 14.59 -29.17 29.31
C VAL A 271 15.29 -28.27 30.33
N ALA A 272 14.81 -28.36 31.57
CA ALA A 272 15.35 -27.66 32.73
C ALA A 272 16.69 -28.31 33.23
N PRO A 273 17.31 -27.82 34.30
CA PRO A 273 18.58 -27.09 34.25
C PRO A 273 19.76 -27.90 34.82
N ASN A 274 20.99 -27.62 34.39
CA ASN A 274 22.17 -27.53 35.27
C ASN A 274 23.48 -27.27 34.51
N SER A 275 24.37 -26.52 35.17
CA SER A 275 25.83 -26.50 35.03
C SER A 275 26.46 -25.41 34.13
N ALA A 276 26.71 -24.26 34.76
CA ALA A 276 28.00 -23.54 34.78
C ALA A 276 28.84 -23.43 33.48
N GLY A 277 28.94 -22.21 32.93
CA GLY A 277 29.96 -21.87 31.94
C GLY A 277 29.89 -20.43 31.42
N ARG A 278 30.45 -19.49 32.20
CA ARG A 278 30.90 -18.12 31.87
C ARG A 278 30.70 -17.56 30.44
N LEU A 279 30.08 -16.37 30.38
CA LEU A 279 30.26 -15.35 29.33
C LEU A 279 31.66 -14.68 29.42
N PRO A 280 32.11 -14.01 28.34
CA PRO A 280 32.06 -12.53 28.32
C PRO A 280 31.57 -12.00 26.95
N GLY A 281 30.90 -10.87 26.80
CA GLY A 281 30.61 -9.75 27.68
C GLY A 281 30.63 -8.47 26.83
N VAL A 282 29.49 -7.80 26.64
CA VAL A 282 29.42 -6.37 26.31
C VAL A 282 28.20 -5.81 27.04
N THR A 283 28.46 -4.85 27.91
CA THR A 283 27.52 -4.23 28.85
C THR A 283 26.86 -2.99 28.26
N TYR A 284 25.54 -2.87 28.36
CA TYR A 284 24.84 -1.60 28.46
C TYR A 284 23.98 -1.58 29.72
N SER A 285 24.27 -0.65 30.62
CA SER A 285 23.51 -0.39 31.84
C SER A 285 22.27 0.43 31.52
N ARG A 286 21.09 -0.07 31.90
CA ARG A 286 19.85 0.72 32.00
C ARG A 286 19.22 0.41 33.36
N GLN A 287 19.20 1.40 34.25
CA GLN A 287 18.42 1.35 35.48
C GLN A 287 16.93 1.56 35.13
N PRO A 288 15.99 0.79 35.67
CA PRO A 288 14.59 1.18 35.70
C PRO A 288 14.30 1.95 37.00
N ALA A 289 13.63 3.09 36.85
CA ALA A 289 12.95 3.77 37.94
C ALA A 289 11.57 3.12 38.12
N GLU A 290 11.26 2.79 39.37
CA GLU A 290 9.95 2.36 39.85
C GLU A 290 8.96 3.52 39.76
N GLU A 291 7.75 3.29 39.23
CA GLU A 291 6.59 4.15 39.51
C GLU A 291 5.28 3.34 39.38
N ASN A 292 4.72 3.05 40.56
CA ASN A 292 3.31 2.93 40.95
C ASN A 292 2.30 2.18 40.05
N LEU A 293 1.95 0.98 40.51
CA LEU A 293 0.73 0.22 40.21
C LEU A 293 -0.48 0.86 40.91
N GLU A 294 -1.47 1.31 40.14
CA GLU A 294 -2.84 1.52 40.60
C GLU A 294 -3.79 0.55 39.86
N THR A 295 -4.19 -0.47 40.63
CA THR A 295 -5.43 -1.27 40.62
C THR A 295 -5.84 -2.12 39.40
N ASP A 296 -5.69 -3.45 39.59
CA ASP A 296 -6.11 -4.58 38.75
C ASP A 296 -7.64 -4.82 38.66
N GLU A 297 -8.50 -3.90 39.12
CA GLU A 297 -9.96 -4.13 39.17
C GLU A 297 -10.72 -3.62 37.93
N ASP A 298 -10.15 -2.69 37.15
CA ASP A 298 -10.79 -2.18 35.90
C ASP A 298 -10.52 -3.07 34.68
N TRP A 299 -9.50 -3.93 34.72
CA TRP A 299 -9.16 -4.84 33.62
C TRP A 299 -10.07 -6.07 33.57
N ILE A 300 -10.55 -6.56 34.70
CA ILE A 300 -11.42 -7.75 34.75
C ILE A 300 -12.83 -7.41 34.22
N ALA A 301 -13.34 -6.21 34.51
CA ALA A 301 -14.63 -5.75 34.00
C ALA A 301 -14.65 -5.48 32.49
N ALA A 302 -13.49 -5.17 31.89
CA ALA A 302 -13.36 -4.99 30.44
C ALA A 302 -13.22 -6.31 29.67
N VAL A 303 -12.76 -7.38 30.34
CA VAL A 303 -12.63 -8.72 29.76
C VAL A 303 -13.98 -9.46 29.79
N ASP A 304 -14.75 -9.35 30.88
CA ASP A 304 -16.11 -9.91 30.96
C ASP A 304 -17.07 -9.26 29.94
N ALA A 305 -16.92 -7.96 29.67
CA ALA A 305 -17.71 -7.25 28.65
C ALA A 305 -17.31 -7.60 27.20
N LEU A 306 -16.14 -8.23 27.00
CA LEU A 306 -15.66 -8.69 25.70
C LEU A 306 -16.14 -10.12 25.40
N GLU A 307 -16.30 -10.95 26.44
CA GLU A 307 -16.78 -12.33 26.33
C GLU A 307 -18.29 -12.37 25.98
N ASP A 308 -19.09 -11.46 26.56
CA ASP A 308 -20.52 -11.30 26.21
C ASP A 308 -20.74 -10.80 24.75
N LEU A 309 -19.76 -10.08 24.15
CA LEU A 309 -19.85 -9.58 22.78
C LEU A 309 -19.47 -10.65 21.73
N VAL A 310 -18.65 -11.62 22.13
CA VAL A 310 -18.24 -12.76 21.29
C VAL A 310 -19.37 -13.79 21.19
N ASP A 311 -20.16 -13.98 22.25
CA ASP A 311 -21.33 -14.87 22.23
C ASP A 311 -22.51 -14.31 21.39
N GLU A 312 -22.65 -12.98 21.26
CA GLU A 312 -23.66 -12.37 20.35
C GLU A 312 -23.26 -12.52 18.86
N LEU A 313 -21.96 -12.40 18.54
CA LEU A 313 -21.41 -12.53 17.18
C LEU A 313 -21.43 -13.97 16.63
N ASP A 314 -21.38 -14.99 17.49
CA ASP A 314 -21.46 -16.41 17.09
C ASP A 314 -22.92 -16.83 16.75
N SER A 315 -23.92 -16.09 17.23
CA SER A 315 -25.34 -16.33 16.93
C SER A 315 -25.78 -15.79 15.56
N ASP A 316 -25.21 -14.66 15.12
CA ASP A 316 -25.46 -14.08 13.80
C ASP A 316 -24.79 -14.87 12.66
N PHE A 317 -23.74 -15.65 12.96
CA PHE A 317 -23.07 -16.51 11.99
C PHE A 317 -23.83 -17.83 11.69
N GLN A 318 -24.81 -18.20 12.52
CA GLN A 318 -25.65 -19.39 12.28
C GLN A 318 -26.83 -19.10 11.34
N ASP A 319 -27.39 -17.90 11.35
CA ASP A 319 -28.46 -17.50 10.43
C ASP A 319 -28.00 -17.37 8.97
N TYR A 320 -26.70 -17.13 8.72
CA TYR A 320 -26.14 -17.11 7.36
C TYR A 320 -25.88 -18.50 6.76
N ARG A 321 -25.75 -19.56 7.59
CA ARG A 321 -25.62 -20.94 7.10
C ARG A 321 -26.96 -21.52 6.67
N ASP A 322 -28.06 -21.14 7.33
CA ASP A 322 -29.40 -21.61 6.97
C ASP A 322 -29.93 -20.95 5.68
N PHE A 323 -29.35 -19.82 5.23
CA PHE A 323 -29.68 -19.18 3.95
C PHE A 323 -28.97 -19.80 2.73
N GLN A 324 -27.89 -20.55 2.93
CA GLN A 324 -27.19 -21.26 1.84
C GLN A 324 -27.85 -22.61 1.50
N ASP A 325 -28.59 -23.23 2.42
CA ASP A 325 -29.23 -24.53 2.19
C ASP A 325 -30.58 -24.44 1.43
N GLU A 326 -31.17 -23.24 1.26
CA GLU A 326 -32.44 -23.06 0.52
C GLU A 326 -32.28 -22.61 -0.95
N ALA A 327 -31.06 -22.34 -1.42
CA ALA A 327 -30.77 -22.06 -2.84
C ALA A 327 -30.35 -23.31 -3.64
N GLN A 328 -30.35 -24.50 -3.01
CA GLN A 328 -29.98 -25.77 -3.62
C GLN A 328 -31.16 -26.49 -4.29
N ALA A 329 -32.00 -25.75 -5.03
CA ALA A 329 -33.05 -26.33 -5.85
C ALA A 329 -33.14 -25.61 -7.21
N ASP A 330 -32.66 -26.29 -8.25
CA ASP A 330 -32.86 -26.02 -9.68
C ASP A 330 -31.84 -25.13 -10.44
N ALA A 331 -30.54 -25.43 -10.35
CA ALA A 331 -29.55 -24.96 -11.34
C ALA A 331 -28.51 -26.03 -11.71
N ASP A 332 -28.97 -27.19 -12.16
CA ASP A 332 -28.08 -28.17 -12.80
C ASP A 332 -27.64 -27.62 -14.18
N THR A 333 -26.32 -27.44 -14.32
CA THR A 333 -25.51 -27.23 -15.54
C THR A 333 -25.64 -25.90 -16.28
N CYS A 334 -24.63 -25.03 -16.13
CA CYS A 334 -24.41 -23.87 -17.00
C CYS A 334 -23.67 -24.26 -18.31
N PRO A 335 -23.85 -23.51 -19.42
CA PRO A 335 -23.24 -23.83 -20.72
C PRO A 335 -21.70 -23.90 -20.70
N VAL A 336 -21.06 -23.10 -19.84
CA VAL A 336 -19.60 -23.01 -19.72
C VAL A 336 -19.03 -24.29 -19.10
N TYR A 337 -19.71 -24.84 -18.09
CA TYR A 337 -19.35 -26.13 -17.50
C TYR A 337 -19.59 -27.31 -18.48
N GLU A 338 -20.65 -27.27 -19.28
CA GLU A 338 -20.88 -28.29 -20.32
C GLU A 338 -19.77 -28.30 -21.38
N GLU A 339 -19.28 -27.11 -21.77
CA GLU A 339 -18.14 -26.96 -22.67
C GLU A 339 -16.84 -27.51 -22.05
N TYR A 340 -16.59 -27.23 -20.77
CA TYR A 340 -15.49 -27.83 -20.02
C TYR A 340 -15.54 -29.36 -20.03
N VAL A 341 -16.69 -29.97 -19.72
CA VAL A 341 -16.86 -31.44 -19.69
C VAL A 341 -16.64 -32.03 -21.09
N SER A 342 -17.14 -31.38 -22.13
CA SER A 342 -16.92 -31.76 -23.53
C SER A 342 -15.43 -31.74 -23.89
N ASN A 343 -14.72 -30.66 -23.54
CA ASN A 343 -13.29 -30.49 -23.77
C ASN A 343 -12.45 -31.50 -22.97
N PHE A 344 -12.82 -31.78 -21.72
CA PHE A 344 -12.18 -32.79 -20.88
C PHE A 344 -12.24 -34.19 -21.52
N HIS A 345 -13.41 -34.58 -22.04
CA HIS A 345 -13.58 -35.84 -22.74
C HIS A 345 -12.85 -35.89 -24.09
N ALA A 346 -12.85 -34.77 -24.84
CA ALA A 346 -12.12 -34.65 -26.09
C ALA A 346 -10.60 -34.78 -25.91
N ALA A 347 -10.06 -34.21 -24.82
CA ALA A 347 -8.64 -34.24 -24.48
C ALA A 347 -8.15 -35.59 -23.92
N ARG A 348 -9.05 -36.54 -23.64
CA ARG A 348 -8.74 -37.88 -23.07
C ARG A 348 -7.86 -37.83 -21.81
N ARG A 349 -8.10 -36.86 -20.92
CA ARG A 349 -7.37 -36.79 -19.65
C ARG A 349 -7.73 -37.96 -18.73
N PRO A 350 -6.76 -38.56 -18.04
CA PRO A 350 -7.06 -39.58 -17.03
C PRO A 350 -7.72 -38.92 -15.81
N GLY A 351 -8.87 -39.45 -15.38
CA GLY A 351 -9.60 -38.98 -14.20
C GLY A 351 -11.10 -38.82 -14.43
N VAL A 352 -11.77 -38.28 -13.41
CA VAL A 352 -13.18 -37.84 -13.47
C VAL A 352 -13.15 -36.31 -13.69
N PRO A 353 -14.05 -35.73 -14.51
CA PRO A 353 -14.17 -34.27 -14.60
C PRO A 353 -14.45 -33.66 -13.23
N LEU A 354 -14.09 -32.38 -13.07
CA LEU A 354 -14.42 -31.61 -11.86
C LEU A 354 -15.94 -31.60 -11.65
N SER A 355 -16.38 -31.44 -10.39
CA SER A 355 -17.78 -31.14 -10.11
C SER A 355 -18.12 -29.72 -10.61
N HIS A 356 -19.42 -29.43 -10.79
CA HIS A 356 -19.89 -28.11 -11.22
C HIS A 356 -19.43 -26.99 -10.28
N GLU A 357 -19.48 -27.25 -8.97
CA GLU A 357 -19.06 -26.32 -7.92
C GLU A 357 -17.53 -26.10 -7.94
N ASP A 358 -16.74 -27.19 -7.99
CA ASP A 358 -15.28 -27.09 -8.05
C ASP A 358 -14.80 -26.39 -9.32
N TYR A 359 -15.51 -26.56 -10.44
CA TYR A 359 -15.20 -25.88 -11.68
C TYR A 359 -15.31 -24.36 -11.52
N HIS A 360 -16.43 -23.86 -11.00
CA HIS A 360 -16.65 -22.42 -10.81
C HIS A 360 -15.73 -21.82 -9.75
N LEU A 361 -15.39 -22.57 -8.70
CA LEU A 361 -14.43 -22.10 -7.71
C LEU A 361 -13.04 -21.88 -8.33
N LEU A 362 -12.59 -22.82 -9.16
CA LEU A 362 -11.30 -22.72 -9.85
C LEU A 362 -11.33 -21.70 -11.00
N GLU A 363 -12.47 -21.51 -11.65
CA GLU A 363 -12.69 -20.45 -12.63
C GLU A 363 -12.58 -19.06 -11.98
N ALA A 364 -13.23 -18.84 -10.84
CA ALA A 364 -13.11 -17.60 -10.07
C ALA A 364 -11.68 -17.35 -9.56
N GLU A 365 -10.95 -18.40 -9.16
CA GLU A 365 -9.52 -18.31 -8.83
C GLU A 365 -8.70 -17.84 -10.04
N LEU A 366 -8.96 -18.40 -11.22
CA LEU A 366 -8.29 -18.00 -12.47
C LEU A 366 -8.60 -16.55 -12.85
N GLU A 367 -9.86 -16.12 -12.75
CA GLU A 367 -10.26 -14.73 -12.98
C GLU A 367 -9.58 -13.76 -12.01
N THR A 368 -9.44 -14.15 -10.75
CA THR A 368 -8.74 -13.35 -9.74
C THR A 368 -7.27 -13.19 -10.11
N LEU A 369 -6.60 -14.28 -10.52
CA LEU A 369 -5.19 -14.22 -10.95
C LEU A 369 -5.00 -13.38 -12.21
N ILE A 370 -5.93 -13.44 -13.17
CA ILE A 370 -5.88 -12.59 -14.37
C ILE A 370 -6.08 -11.13 -13.98
N SER A 371 -7.01 -10.84 -13.08
CA SER A 371 -7.26 -9.49 -12.57
C SER A 371 -6.03 -8.92 -11.86
N LEU A 372 -5.37 -9.71 -11.02
CA LEU A 372 -4.12 -9.34 -10.35
C LEU A 372 -2.99 -9.10 -11.36
N GLU A 373 -2.84 -9.95 -12.38
CA GLU A 373 -1.82 -9.75 -13.42
C GLU A 373 -2.06 -8.46 -14.20
N TYR A 374 -3.33 -8.16 -14.47
CA TYR A 374 -3.73 -6.94 -15.17
C TYR A 374 -3.48 -5.69 -14.30
N GLU A 375 -3.87 -5.72 -13.03
CA GLU A 375 -3.72 -4.62 -12.08
C GLU A 375 -2.25 -4.31 -11.78
N PHE A 376 -1.43 -5.34 -11.55
CA PHE A 376 -0.04 -5.18 -11.10
C PHE A 376 1.00 -5.39 -12.21
N GLY A 377 0.56 -5.66 -13.45
CA GLY A 377 1.42 -5.89 -14.62
C GLY A 377 2.24 -7.19 -14.60
N ARG A 378 2.27 -7.89 -13.46
CA ARG A 378 2.95 -9.19 -13.26
C ARG A 378 2.31 -9.96 -12.11
N LEU A 379 2.38 -11.29 -12.19
CA LEU A 379 2.10 -12.19 -11.08
C LEU A 379 3.41 -12.66 -10.42
N LEU A 380 3.30 -13.08 -9.16
CA LEU A 380 4.38 -13.83 -8.50
C LEU A 380 4.65 -15.15 -9.24
N PRO A 381 5.85 -15.75 -9.17
CA PRO A 381 6.16 -17.00 -9.88
C PRO A 381 5.17 -18.14 -9.58
N GLU A 382 4.77 -18.29 -8.32
CA GLU A 382 3.80 -19.31 -7.90
C GLU A 382 2.39 -19.01 -8.44
N GLN A 383 1.98 -17.74 -8.44
CA GLN A 383 0.70 -17.28 -8.99
C GLN A 383 0.66 -17.43 -10.51
N GLN A 384 1.77 -17.13 -11.21
CA GLN A 384 1.91 -17.32 -12.64
C GLN A 384 1.82 -18.81 -12.99
N GLN A 385 2.53 -19.67 -12.25
CA GLN A 385 2.44 -21.12 -12.41
C GLN A 385 1.03 -21.62 -12.14
N ARG A 386 0.36 -21.09 -11.12
CA ARG A 386 -1.02 -21.43 -10.78
C ARG A 386 -2.00 -20.99 -11.86
N LYS A 387 -1.84 -19.79 -12.42
CA LYS A 387 -2.63 -19.28 -13.56
C LYS A 387 -2.50 -20.21 -14.76
N GLU A 388 -1.28 -20.60 -15.11
CA GLU A 388 -1.01 -21.54 -16.21
C GLU A 388 -1.56 -22.94 -15.93
N GLU A 389 -1.46 -23.43 -14.69
CA GLU A 389 -2.05 -24.70 -14.27
C GLU A 389 -3.58 -24.67 -14.44
N LEU A 390 -4.24 -23.64 -13.93
CA LEU A 390 -5.69 -23.47 -13.96
C LEU A 390 -6.21 -23.29 -15.38
N ALA A 391 -5.58 -22.43 -16.19
CA ALA A 391 -5.92 -22.24 -17.60
C ALA A 391 -5.85 -23.57 -18.37
N ASN A 392 -4.76 -24.33 -18.18
CA ASN A 392 -4.61 -25.65 -18.78
C ASN A 392 -5.62 -26.67 -18.22
N ARG A 393 -5.94 -26.60 -16.93
CA ARG A 393 -6.85 -27.54 -16.25
C ARG A 393 -8.30 -27.34 -16.69
N LEU A 394 -8.73 -26.10 -16.82
CA LEU A 394 -10.10 -25.68 -17.15
C LEU A 394 -10.33 -25.54 -18.66
N PHE A 395 -9.27 -25.60 -19.48
CA PHE A 395 -9.33 -25.38 -20.93
C PHE A 395 -9.82 -23.98 -21.31
N ILE A 396 -9.54 -23.00 -20.46
CA ILE A 396 -9.88 -21.59 -20.67
C ILE A 396 -8.64 -20.88 -21.20
N ASP A 397 -8.82 -20.10 -22.27
CA ASP A 397 -7.80 -19.17 -22.73
C ASP A 397 -7.81 -17.93 -21.82
N PRO A 398 -6.72 -17.62 -21.08
CA PRO A 398 -6.69 -16.42 -20.24
C PRO A 398 -6.96 -15.14 -21.03
N GLU A 399 -6.63 -15.11 -22.33
CA GLU A 399 -6.92 -13.95 -23.19
C GLU A 399 -8.40 -13.85 -23.56
N SER A 400 -9.19 -14.93 -23.50
CA SER A 400 -10.64 -14.86 -23.73
C SER A 400 -11.38 -14.22 -22.56
N LEU A 401 -10.90 -14.42 -21.33
CA LEU A 401 -11.44 -13.78 -20.11
C LEU A 401 -11.09 -12.27 -20.03
N MET A 402 -10.05 -11.83 -20.75
CA MET A 402 -9.73 -10.41 -20.90
C MET A 402 -10.67 -9.69 -21.88
N ASN A 403 -11.25 -10.42 -22.85
CA ASN A 403 -12.07 -9.88 -23.93
C ASN A 403 -13.58 -10.02 -23.71
N ALA A 404 -14.02 -10.87 -22.78
CA ALA A 404 -15.42 -11.08 -22.44
C ALA A 404 -15.80 -10.22 -21.21
N ASP A 405 -16.49 -9.11 -21.46
CA ASP A 405 -17.38 -8.45 -20.49
C ASP A 405 -16.78 -7.88 -19.17
N TRP A 406 -15.63 -7.18 -19.22
CA TRP A 406 -15.32 -6.19 -18.17
C TRP A 406 -16.10 -4.86 -18.33
N ASP A 407 -16.93 -4.76 -19.38
CA ASP A 407 -17.98 -3.74 -19.54
C ASP A 407 -19.31 -4.22 -18.90
N TYR A 408 -19.33 -4.50 -17.60
CA TYR A 408 -20.61 -4.68 -16.89
C TYR A 408 -21.24 -3.31 -16.58
N PRO A 409 -22.55 -3.11 -16.89
CA PRO A 409 -23.24 -1.87 -16.63
C PRO A 409 -23.44 -1.66 -15.12
N ASP A 410 -23.28 -0.40 -14.70
CA ASP A 410 -23.54 0.15 -13.37
C ASP A 410 -24.55 -0.66 -12.53
N TYR A 411 -24.04 -1.41 -11.55
CA TYR A 411 -24.90 -1.89 -10.46
C TYR A 411 -25.42 -0.69 -9.68
N PRO A 412 -26.74 -0.62 -9.38
CA PRO A 412 -27.33 0.51 -8.69
C PRO A 412 -26.82 0.59 -7.24
N ASP A 413 -26.44 1.80 -6.85
CA ASP A 413 -25.98 2.20 -5.51
C ASP A 413 -26.82 1.57 -4.38
N TYR A 414 -26.21 0.66 -3.63
CA TYR A 414 -26.58 0.46 -2.23
C TYR A 414 -25.79 1.46 -1.38
N PRO A 415 -26.45 2.24 -0.51
CA PRO A 415 -25.77 3.16 0.38
C PRO A 415 -25.37 2.40 1.63
N ASP A 416 -24.11 1.93 1.69
CA ASP A 416 -23.50 1.56 2.95
C ASP A 416 -22.54 2.66 3.40
N ASP A 417 -22.84 3.14 4.61
CA ASP A 417 -22.09 4.12 5.36
C ASP A 417 -20.75 3.52 5.83
N ASP A 418 -19.74 4.40 5.83
CA ASP A 418 -18.39 4.29 6.38
C ASP A 418 -17.37 3.39 5.63
N GLU A 419 -16.38 4.10 5.04
CA GLU A 419 -15.17 3.65 4.33
C GLU A 419 -15.34 3.23 2.86
N SER A 420 -15.61 4.24 2.02
CA SER A 420 -15.44 4.11 0.57
C SER A 420 -13.99 3.76 0.19
N PRO A 421 -13.76 2.84 -0.78
CA PRO A 421 -12.43 2.47 -1.23
C PRO A 421 -11.64 3.69 -1.73
N PHE A 422 -10.31 3.64 -1.71
CA PHE A 422 -9.43 4.82 -1.85
C PHE A 422 -9.64 5.65 -3.13
N TRP A 423 -10.21 5.04 -4.18
CA TRP A 423 -10.58 5.69 -5.45
C TRP A 423 -11.94 6.36 -5.47
N LYS A 424 -12.83 6.05 -4.52
CA LYS A 424 -14.13 6.72 -4.34
C LYS A 424 -13.96 7.86 -3.34
N ASN A 425 -13.62 9.06 -3.84
CA ASN A 425 -13.88 10.36 -3.19
C ASN A 425 -13.89 11.52 -4.19
#